data_AF-A0A811TY48-F1
#
_entry.id   AF-A0A811TY48-F1
#
_cell.length_a   1.000
_cell.length_b   1.000
_cell.length_c   1.000
_cell.angle_alpha   90.00
_cell.angle_beta   90.00
_cell.angle_gamma   90.00
#
_symmetry.space_group_name_H-M   'P 1'
#
loop_
_entity.id
_entity.type
_entity.pdbx_description
1 polymer ?
#
loop_
_entity_poly.entity_id
_entity_poly.type
_entity_poly.pdbx_seq_one_letter_code
_entity_poly.pdbx_strand_id
1 'polypeptide(L)'
;MTRDDLFNVNAGIIRDIANEISKSCPKALVAIITNPVNTCVPIAAEILKKAGVYDPKRFIGGHSGVTILPIISQCQPAFKGDQATIEKLTVRIQEAGTEVVKAKAGAGSATLSMAYAGARFAGSLLRA
;
A
#
# COMPACT_ATOMS: atom_id res chain seq x y z
N MET A 1 -12.11 -14.98 -7.09
CA MET A 1 -10.66 -14.81 -7.25
C MET A 1 -10.02 -15.05 -5.88
N THR A 2 -9.11 -16.00 -5.78
CA THR A 2 -8.36 -16.26 -4.55
C THR A 2 -7.30 -15.16 -4.34
N ARG A 3 -6.66 -15.13 -3.16
CA ARG A 3 -5.52 -14.21 -2.92
C ARG A 3 -4.36 -14.50 -3.86
N ASP A 4 -4.14 -15.76 -4.21
CA ASP A 4 -3.06 -16.19 -5.12
C ASP A 4 -3.35 -15.81 -6.57
N ASP A 5 -4.61 -15.91 -7.01
CA ASP A 5 -5.01 -15.44 -8.34
C ASP A 5 -4.78 -13.94 -8.48
N LEU A 6 -5.18 -13.16 -7.45
CA LEU A 6 -4.99 -11.71 -7.42
C LEU A 6 -3.51 -11.34 -7.45
N PHE A 7 -2.69 -12.09 -6.69
CA PHE A 7 -1.24 -11.93 -6.70
C PHE A 7 -0.67 -12.15 -8.11
N ASN A 8 -1.00 -13.25 -8.77
CA ASN A 8 -0.41 -13.59 -10.06
C ASN A 8 -0.73 -12.56 -11.14
N VAL A 9 -1.99 -12.10 -11.18
CA VAL A 9 -2.43 -11.04 -12.11
C VAL A 9 -1.67 -9.74 -11.82
N ASN A 10 -1.68 -9.29 -10.57
CA ASN A 10 -1.10 -7.99 -10.22
C ASN A 10 0.43 -7.99 -10.26
N ALA A 11 1.08 -9.13 -10.01
CA ALA A 11 2.52 -9.29 -10.17
C ALA A 11 2.94 -9.11 -11.65
N GLY A 12 2.17 -9.70 -12.58
CA GLY A 12 2.39 -9.50 -14.02
C GLY A 12 2.23 -8.04 -14.44
N ILE A 13 1.14 -7.40 -14.01
CA ILE A 13 0.89 -5.98 -14.30
C ILE A 13 2.02 -5.08 -13.77
N ILE A 14 2.42 -5.28 -12.51
CA ILE A 14 3.48 -4.49 -11.89
C ILE A 14 4.82 -4.71 -12.58
N ARG A 15 5.09 -5.94 -13.03
CA ARG A 15 6.31 -6.23 -13.77
C ARG A 15 6.37 -5.43 -15.07
N ASP A 16 5.29 -5.41 -15.81
CA ASP A 16 5.24 -4.76 -17.12
C ASP A 16 5.33 -3.23 -16.95
N ILE A 17 4.64 -2.66 -15.96
CA ILE A 17 4.74 -1.23 -15.62
C ILE A 17 6.16 -0.85 -15.17
N ALA A 18 6.79 -1.64 -14.29
CA ALA A 18 8.14 -1.34 -13.80
C ALA A 18 9.20 -1.40 -14.92
N ASN A 19 9.04 -2.33 -15.87
CA ASN A 19 9.87 -2.40 -17.07
C ASN A 19 9.70 -1.18 -17.97
N GLU A 20 8.50 -0.61 -18.05
CA GLU A 20 8.27 0.60 -18.84
C GLU A 20 8.82 1.85 -18.15
N ILE A 21 8.63 1.97 -16.83
CA ILE A 21 9.21 3.05 -16.02
C ILE A 21 10.74 3.06 -16.15
N SER A 22 11.39 1.88 -16.13
CA SER A 22 12.85 1.80 -16.21
C SER A 22 13.41 2.38 -17.51
N LYS A 23 12.65 2.32 -18.61
CA LYS A 23 13.04 2.82 -19.93
C LYS A 23 12.64 4.28 -20.13
N SER A 24 11.41 4.61 -19.77
CA SER A 24 10.76 5.87 -20.17
C SER A 24 10.91 6.97 -19.14
N CYS A 25 10.89 6.65 -17.84
CA CYS A 25 10.97 7.64 -16.77
C CYS A 25 11.69 7.10 -15.52
N PRO A 26 12.96 6.67 -15.62
CA PRO A 26 13.69 5.98 -14.53
C PRO A 26 13.87 6.84 -13.27
N LYS A 27 13.68 8.15 -13.38
CA LYS A 27 13.78 9.12 -12.28
C LYS A 27 12.41 9.50 -11.69
N ALA A 28 11.31 8.91 -12.14
CA ALA A 28 9.99 9.21 -11.57
C ALA A 28 9.91 8.77 -10.09
N LEU A 29 9.12 9.50 -9.30
CA LEU A 29 8.64 9.02 -8.01
C LEU A 29 7.48 8.04 -8.26
N VAL A 30 7.58 6.83 -7.71
CA VAL A 30 6.61 5.76 -7.97
C VAL A 30 5.91 5.37 -6.68
N ALA A 31 4.61 5.62 -6.61
CA ALA A 31 3.75 5.22 -5.49
C ALA A 31 2.89 4.01 -5.90
N ILE A 32 3.18 2.84 -5.34
CA ILE A 32 2.47 1.59 -5.67
C ILE A 32 1.32 1.38 -4.68
N ILE A 33 0.09 1.39 -5.20
CA ILE A 33 -1.15 1.14 -4.44
C ILE A 33 -1.69 -0.27 -4.74
N THR A 34 -1.25 -0.89 -5.84
CA THR A 34 -1.69 -2.22 -6.26
C THR A 34 -1.46 -3.26 -5.17
N ASN A 35 -2.51 -4.01 -4.84
CA ASN A 35 -2.45 -5.06 -3.83
C ASN A 35 -1.97 -6.40 -4.43
N PRO A 36 -1.26 -7.24 -3.67
CA PRO A 36 -0.76 -6.98 -2.31
C PRO A 36 0.49 -6.08 -2.34
N VAL A 37 0.43 -4.90 -1.71
CA VAL A 37 1.51 -3.88 -1.78
C VAL A 37 2.84 -4.45 -1.29
N ASN A 38 2.81 -5.27 -0.24
CA ASN A 38 3.98 -5.91 0.35
C ASN A 38 4.74 -6.83 -0.62
N THR A 39 4.11 -7.25 -1.72
CA THR A 39 4.79 -8.00 -2.78
C THR A 39 5.01 -7.17 -4.04
N CYS A 40 4.03 -6.35 -4.42
CA CYS A 40 4.15 -5.50 -5.61
C CYS A 40 5.35 -4.55 -5.51
N VAL A 41 5.63 -3.99 -4.33
CA VAL A 41 6.77 -3.10 -4.10
C VAL A 41 8.11 -3.81 -4.32
N PRO A 42 8.42 -4.96 -3.65
CA PRO A 42 9.61 -5.74 -3.95
C PRO A 42 9.75 -6.17 -5.42
N ILE A 43 8.66 -6.59 -6.08
CA ILE A 43 8.70 -7.00 -7.49
C ILE A 43 9.20 -5.85 -8.38
N ALA A 44 8.60 -4.67 -8.23
CA ALA A 44 9.00 -3.51 -9.01
C ALA A 44 10.43 -3.08 -8.67
N ALA A 45 10.83 -3.12 -7.40
CA ALA A 45 12.19 -2.82 -6.98
C ALA A 45 13.22 -3.74 -7.64
N GLU A 46 12.99 -5.06 -7.67
CA GLU A 46 13.90 -6.03 -8.30
C GLU A 46 14.04 -5.81 -9.81
N ILE A 47 12.96 -5.40 -10.48
CA ILE A 47 12.99 -5.08 -11.91
C ILE A 47 13.82 -3.83 -12.17
N LEU A 48 13.62 -2.78 -11.37
CA LEU A 48 14.41 -1.55 -11.49
C LEU A 48 15.88 -1.77 -11.13
N LYS A 49 16.19 -2.67 -10.18
CA LYS A 49 17.56 -3.07 -9.84
C LYS A 49 18.22 -3.78 -11.01
N LYS A 50 17.53 -4.73 -11.64
CA LYS A 50 18.01 -5.43 -12.85
C LYS A 50 18.26 -4.47 -14.01
N ALA A 51 17.47 -3.40 -14.11
CA ALA A 51 17.65 -2.35 -15.09
C ALA A 51 18.73 -1.30 -14.70
N GLY A 52 19.32 -1.39 -13.50
CA GLY A 52 20.36 -0.47 -13.03
C GLY A 52 19.88 0.94 -12.65
N VAL A 53 18.57 1.13 -12.48
CA VAL A 53 17.94 2.46 -12.26
C VAL A 53 17.23 2.59 -10.92
N TYR A 54 17.33 1.58 -10.06
CA TYR A 54 16.66 1.58 -8.76
C TYR A 54 17.22 2.64 -7.80
N ASP A 55 16.34 3.50 -7.29
CA ASP A 55 16.63 4.44 -6.22
C ASP A 55 15.66 4.18 -5.04
N PRO A 56 16.14 3.69 -3.88
CA PRO A 56 15.29 3.40 -2.74
C PRO A 56 14.60 4.65 -2.17
N LYS A 57 15.11 5.86 -2.44
CA LYS A 57 14.46 7.11 -2.00
C LYS A 57 13.20 7.45 -2.81
N ARG A 58 13.00 6.80 -3.96
CA ARG A 58 11.88 7.04 -4.88
C ARG A 58 10.79 5.97 -4.80
N PHE A 59 10.94 5.02 -3.87
CA PHE A 59 10.08 3.86 -3.70
C PHE A 59 9.45 3.86 -2.32
N ILE A 60 8.11 3.86 -2.26
CA ILE A 60 7.37 3.89 -1.01
C ILE A 60 6.25 2.85 -1.07
N GLY A 61 6.12 2.04 -0.01
CA GLY A 61 4.95 1.19 0.20
C GLY A 61 5.08 0.21 1.38
N GLY A 62 3.93 -0.33 1.79
CA GLY A 62 3.73 -1.36 2.83
C GLY A 62 2.29 -1.30 3.36
N HIS A 63 1.48 -2.34 3.14
CA HIS A 63 0.09 -2.41 3.61
C HIS A 63 -0.55 -3.81 3.44
N SER A 64 -0.53 -4.68 4.47
CA SER A 64 -1.41 -5.86 4.50
C SER A 64 -1.59 -6.48 5.89
N GLY A 65 -2.81 -6.43 6.44
CA GLY A 65 -3.21 -7.17 7.66
C GLY A 65 -2.28 -6.91 8.85
N VAL A 66 -1.74 -7.97 9.46
CA VAL A 66 -0.84 -7.89 10.63
C VAL A 66 0.43 -7.06 10.41
N THR A 67 0.81 -6.80 9.15
CA THR A 67 1.95 -5.92 8.84
C THR A 67 1.60 -4.43 8.98
N ILE A 68 0.33 -4.09 9.19
CA ILE A 68 -0.11 -2.74 9.55
C ILE A 68 0.10 -2.58 11.05
N LEU A 69 1.09 -1.75 11.41
CA LEU A 69 1.47 -1.47 12.80
C LEU A 69 1.08 -0.03 13.17
N PRO A 70 -0.11 0.20 13.75
CA PRO A 70 -0.48 1.51 14.25
C PRO A 70 0.32 1.86 15.49
N ILE A 71 1.18 2.89 15.42
CA ILE A 71 1.99 3.36 16.55
C ILE A 71 1.16 4.32 17.41
N ILE A 72 0.17 3.78 18.13
CA ILE A 72 -0.79 4.57 18.94
C ILE A 72 -0.07 5.38 20.04
N SER A 73 1.10 4.91 20.50
CA SER A 73 1.93 5.62 21.48
C SER A 73 2.45 6.98 20.99
N GLN A 74 2.47 7.23 19.68
CA GLN A 74 2.90 8.49 19.07
C GLN A 74 1.72 9.38 18.61
N CYS A 75 0.48 9.03 18.96
CA CYS A 75 -0.67 9.86 18.64
C CYS A 75 -0.55 11.27 19.24
N GLN A 76 -0.97 12.27 18.47
CA GLN A 76 -1.12 13.64 18.94
C GLN A 76 -2.57 14.11 18.66
N PRO A 77 -3.34 14.52 19.69
CA PRO A 77 -2.98 14.50 21.12
C PRO A 77 -2.75 13.07 21.64
N ALA A 78 -2.03 12.95 22.76
CA ALA A 78 -1.71 11.65 23.36
C ALA A 78 -2.97 10.83 23.62
N PHE A 79 -2.95 9.56 23.19
CA PHE A 79 -4.07 8.65 23.37
C PHE A 79 -4.23 8.29 24.85
N LYS A 80 -5.45 8.42 25.39
CA LYS A 80 -5.76 8.21 26.82
C LYS A 80 -6.53 6.91 27.11
N GLY A 81 -6.71 6.04 26.13
CA GLY A 81 -7.41 4.76 26.29
C GLY A 81 -6.54 3.69 26.96
N ASP A 82 -7.19 2.61 27.40
CA ASP A 82 -6.53 1.46 28.01
C ASP A 82 -5.98 0.46 26.97
N GLN A 83 -5.22 -0.52 27.46
CA GLN A 83 -4.60 -1.57 26.64
C GLN A 83 -5.64 -2.38 25.84
N ALA A 84 -6.79 -2.68 26.45
CA ALA A 84 -7.88 -3.39 25.78
C ALA A 84 -8.46 -2.58 24.60
N THR A 85 -8.53 -1.26 24.71
CA THR A 85 -8.95 -0.37 23.63
C THR A 85 -7.90 -0.32 22.52
N ILE A 86 -6.61 -0.26 22.88
CA ILE A 86 -5.49 -0.31 21.91
C ILE A 86 -5.55 -1.59 21.07
N GLU A 87 -5.78 -2.74 21.70
CA GLU A 87 -5.86 -4.03 21.02
C GLU A 87 -7.06 -4.09 20.06
N LYS A 88 -8.25 -3.67 20.51
CA LYS A 88 -9.45 -3.61 19.66
C LYS A 88 -9.25 -2.68 18.47
N LEU A 89 -8.67 -1.50 18.69
CA LEU A 89 -8.37 -0.54 17.62
C LEU A 89 -7.36 -1.11 16.63
N THR A 90 -6.31 -1.78 17.12
CA THR A 90 -5.28 -2.39 16.28
C THR A 90 -5.88 -3.45 15.36
N VAL A 91 -6.68 -4.38 15.89
CA VAL A 91 -7.36 -5.41 15.09
C VAL A 91 -8.28 -4.77 14.06
N ARG A 92 -9.07 -3.77 14.46
CA ARG A 92 -9.99 -3.08 13.54
C ARG A 92 -9.24 -2.36 12.42
N ILE A 93 -8.11 -1.71 12.71
CA ILE A 93 -7.26 -1.07 11.69
C ILE A 93 -6.73 -2.11 10.70
N GLN A 94 -6.28 -3.26 11.18
CA GLN A 94 -5.75 -4.34 10.35
C GLN A 94 -6.82 -4.98 9.46
N GLU A 95 -8.06 -5.09 9.95
CA GLU A 95 -9.20 -5.72 9.25
C GLU A 95 -10.12 -4.74 8.50
N ALA A 96 -9.86 -3.44 8.57
CA ALA A 96 -10.73 -2.41 7.97
C ALA A 96 -10.99 -2.65 6.46
N GLY A 97 -9.98 -3.13 5.72
CA GLY A 97 -10.16 -3.49 4.31
C GLY A 97 -11.15 -4.65 4.11
N THR A 98 -11.09 -5.68 4.96
CA THR A 98 -12.02 -6.80 4.99
C THR A 98 -13.43 -6.34 5.35
N GLU A 99 -13.56 -5.43 6.32
CA GLU A 99 -14.87 -4.85 6.71
C GLU A 99 -15.56 -4.16 5.53
N VAL A 100 -14.82 -3.40 4.71
CA VAL A 100 -15.40 -2.73 3.53
C VAL A 100 -15.86 -3.74 2.48
N VAL A 101 -15.08 -4.80 2.21
CA VAL A 101 -15.49 -5.85 1.27
C VAL A 101 -16.77 -6.54 1.73
N LYS A 102 -16.87 -6.84 3.04
CA LYS A 102 -18.09 -7.41 3.63
C LYS A 102 -19.28 -6.46 3.52
N ALA A 103 -19.08 -5.17 3.82
CA ALA A 103 -20.14 -4.16 3.71
C ALA A 103 -20.63 -3.97 2.26
N LYS A 104 -19.76 -4.21 1.28
CA LYS A 104 -20.10 -4.21 -0.15
C LYS A 104 -20.60 -5.56 -0.67
N ALA A 105 -20.88 -6.53 0.19
CA ALA A 105 -21.29 -7.89 -0.18
C ALA A 105 -20.37 -8.54 -1.24
N GLY A 106 -19.07 -8.26 -1.18
CA GLY A 106 -18.09 -8.78 -2.14
C GLY A 106 -18.00 -8.04 -3.47
N ALA A 107 -18.80 -6.98 -3.70
CA ALA A 107 -18.79 -6.19 -4.94
C ALA A 107 -17.56 -5.27 -5.11
N GLY A 108 -16.46 -5.56 -4.43
CA GLY A 108 -15.21 -4.82 -4.45
C GLY A 108 -14.77 -4.30 -3.09
N SER A 109 -13.58 -3.68 -3.06
CA SER A 109 -12.95 -3.14 -1.85
C SER A 109 -13.15 -1.63 -1.71
N ALA A 110 -12.41 -1.01 -0.79
CA ALA A 110 -12.38 0.44 -0.60
C ALA A 110 -11.94 1.16 -1.88
N THR A 111 -12.81 2.01 -2.43
CA THR A 111 -12.55 2.79 -3.65
C THR A 111 -12.34 4.26 -3.33
N LEU A 112 -13.38 4.94 -2.84
CA LEU A 112 -13.35 6.39 -2.57
C LEU A 112 -12.34 6.77 -1.48
N SER A 113 -12.29 6.03 -0.37
CA SER A 113 -11.34 6.29 0.71
C SER A 113 -9.89 6.06 0.25
N MET A 114 -9.64 5.07 -0.61
CA MET A 114 -8.32 4.85 -1.20
C MET A 114 -7.94 5.93 -2.21
N ALA A 115 -8.88 6.39 -3.03
CA ALA A 115 -8.64 7.51 -3.94
C ALA A 115 -8.26 8.78 -3.16
N TYR A 116 -8.99 9.10 -2.09
CA TYR A 116 -8.66 10.22 -1.21
C TYR A 116 -7.30 10.06 -0.54
N ALA A 117 -6.98 8.88 0.02
CA ALA A 117 -5.69 8.61 0.64
C ALA A 117 -4.53 8.75 -0.36
N GLY A 118 -4.69 8.19 -1.56
CA GLY A 118 -3.72 8.30 -2.66
C GLY A 118 -3.51 9.76 -3.08
N ALA A 119 -4.59 10.53 -3.24
CA ALA A 119 -4.50 11.95 -3.58
C ALA A 119 -3.81 12.77 -2.48
N ARG A 120 -4.10 12.50 -1.21
CA ARG A 120 -3.44 13.19 -0.08
C ARG A 120 -1.94 12.87 -0.03
N PHE A 121 -1.57 11.61 -0.21
CA PHE A 121 -0.17 11.18 -0.23
C PHE A 121 0.59 11.80 -1.40
N ALA A 122 0.04 11.71 -2.62
CA ALA A 122 0.61 12.34 -3.81
C ALA A 122 0.74 13.85 -3.64
N GLY A 123 -0.29 14.51 -3.09
CA GLY A 123 -0.26 15.95 -2.80
C GLY A 123 0.84 16.33 -1.80
N SER A 124 1.14 15.49 -0.81
CA SER A 124 2.26 15.73 0.11
C SER A 124 3.61 15.55 -0.57
N LEU A 125 3.77 14.55 -1.43
CA LEU A 125 5.00 14.36 -2.22
C LEU A 125 5.25 15.52 -3.17
N LEU A 126 4.21 16.07 -3.80
CA LEU A 126 4.32 17.22 -4.70
C LEU A 126 4.70 18.54 -4.00
N ARG A 127 4.52 18.62 -2.67
CA ARG A 127 4.85 19.80 -1.86
C ARG A 127 6.21 19.71 -1.16
N ALA A 128 6.83 18.53 -1.12
CA ALA A 128 8.11 18.29 -0.47
C ALA A 128 9.28 18.70 -1.38
#